data_AF-A0A968LKA8-F1
#
_entry.id   AF-A0A968LKA8-F1
#
_cell.length_a   1.000
_cell.length_b   1.000
_cell.length_c   1.000
_cell.angle_alpha   90.00
_cell.angle_beta   90.00
_cell.angle_gamma   90.00
#
_symmetry.space_group_name_H-M   'P 1'
#
loop_
_entity.id
_entity.type
_entity.pdbx_description
1 polymer ?
#
loop_
_entity_poly.entity_id
_entity_poly.type
_entity_poly.pdbx_seq_one_letter_code
_entity_poly.pdbx_strand_id
1 'polypeptide(L)'
;MIATIQTTDQSHRQEFLTQGYTIARNFFSEQEMTDLIQQIESPESGECLDQVLSKGTLRFYANLFRQNSSIREFVSQPKLVDFLKPVIGPDFWVRWDQAVAKGPGAKTFPWHQDNAYNGFKHTHYQLWVALTEMTPENGGLWLVPGSHKRLLPHERVDCHMVYKGKPESPLFIEANKGDLVLFSSLTLHRTTPNTTAAIRWAYVIEYMSIDDIDPGIKPPYFIVAKKGQPQAEFVQSYRGLRNPLNHLKYRLSRREVSKLLWE
;
A
#
# COMPACT_ATOMS: atom_id res chain seq x y z
N MET A 1 4.88 30.66 -4.09
CA MET A 1 4.76 29.99 -5.40
C MET A 1 5.17 28.54 -5.21
N ILE A 2 4.21 27.63 -5.10
CA ILE A 2 4.49 26.19 -4.98
C ILE A 2 4.58 25.67 -6.42
N ALA A 3 5.77 25.23 -6.82
CA ALA A 3 5.99 24.67 -8.14
C ALA A 3 5.28 23.31 -8.23
N THR A 4 4.21 23.25 -9.01
CA THR A 4 3.58 21.98 -9.40
C THR A 4 4.52 21.28 -10.38
N ILE A 5 5.40 20.42 -9.88
CA ILE A 5 6.22 19.57 -10.75
C ILE A 5 5.29 18.50 -11.32
N GLN A 6 4.85 18.68 -12.56
CA GLN A 6 4.34 17.57 -13.37
C GLN A 6 5.52 16.63 -13.63
N THR A 7 5.58 15.54 -12.88
CA THR A 7 6.61 14.51 -13.04
C THR A 7 6.41 13.79 -14.36
N THR A 8 7.42 13.82 -15.24
CA THR A 8 7.46 12.98 -16.43
C THR A 8 7.63 11.51 -16.01
N ASP A 9 7.13 10.57 -16.81
CA ASP A 9 7.21 9.12 -16.55
C ASP A 9 8.62 8.64 -16.18
N GLN A 10 9.64 9.18 -16.84
CA GLN A 10 11.05 8.83 -16.61
C GLN A 10 11.59 9.40 -15.29
N SER A 11 11.14 10.61 -14.90
CA SER A 11 11.51 11.23 -13.62
C SER A 11 10.88 10.48 -12.44
N HIS A 12 9.60 10.14 -12.54
CA HIS A 12 8.83 9.40 -11.53
C HIS A 12 9.43 8.01 -11.25
N ARG A 13 9.72 7.25 -12.31
CA ARG A 13 10.35 5.92 -12.18
C ARG A 13 11.71 6.01 -11.50
N GLN A 14 12.54 6.98 -11.91
CA GLN A 14 13.90 7.07 -11.39
C GLN A 14 13.94 7.55 -9.94
N GLU A 15 13.02 8.42 -9.55
CA GLU A 15 12.81 8.80 -8.15
C GLU A 15 12.47 7.55 -7.31
N PHE A 16 11.50 6.75 -7.74
CA PHE A 16 11.14 5.50 -7.04
C PHE A 16 12.32 4.55 -6.91
N LEU A 17 13.08 4.30 -7.98
CA LEU A 17 14.24 3.40 -7.92
C LEU A 17 15.32 3.89 -6.95
N THR A 18 15.53 5.20 -6.86
CA THR A 18 16.58 5.81 -6.05
C THR A 18 16.17 5.93 -4.58
N GLN A 19 14.97 6.44 -4.33
CA GLN A 19 14.46 6.83 -3.01
C GLN A 19 13.53 5.79 -2.39
N GLY A 20 13.00 4.86 -3.18
CA GLY A 20 12.03 3.87 -2.73
C GLY A 20 10.60 4.38 -2.71
N TYR A 21 10.37 5.65 -3.06
CA TYR A 21 9.05 6.25 -3.16
C TYR A 21 9.01 7.37 -4.20
N THR A 22 7.81 7.83 -4.51
CA THR A 22 7.51 8.96 -5.40
C THR A 22 6.08 9.42 -5.11
N ILE A 23 5.78 10.69 -5.41
CA ILE A 23 4.54 11.35 -5.01
C ILE A 23 3.87 11.96 -6.25
N ALA A 24 2.56 11.81 -6.38
CA ALA A 24 1.78 12.60 -7.32
C ALA A 24 0.79 13.49 -6.55
N ARG A 25 0.85 14.78 -6.85
CA ARG A 25 0.04 15.82 -6.21
C ARG A 25 -1.25 16.05 -6.98
N ASN A 26 -2.35 16.32 -6.28
CA ASN A 26 -3.66 16.67 -6.83
C ASN A 26 -4.13 15.69 -7.92
N PHE A 27 -3.91 14.40 -7.72
CA PHE A 27 -4.20 13.39 -8.73
C PHE A 27 -5.67 12.97 -8.75
N PHE A 28 -6.27 12.93 -7.57
CA PHE A 28 -7.71 12.79 -7.39
C PHE A 28 -8.29 14.11 -6.90
N SER A 29 -9.50 14.40 -7.35
CA SER A 29 -10.28 15.50 -6.79
C SER A 29 -10.70 15.19 -5.35
N GLU A 30 -10.96 16.24 -4.57
CA GLU A 30 -11.49 16.05 -3.22
C GLU A 30 -12.84 15.34 -3.20
N GLN A 31 -13.66 15.51 -4.25
CA GLN A 31 -14.93 14.82 -4.40
C GLN A 31 -14.73 13.31 -4.60
N GLU A 32 -13.82 12.90 -5.48
CA GLU A 32 -13.47 11.47 -5.65
C GLU A 32 -13.05 10.82 -4.32
N MET A 33 -12.33 11.55 -3.46
CA MET A 33 -11.92 11.04 -2.15
C MET A 33 -13.08 10.98 -1.15
N THR A 34 -13.99 11.95 -1.17
CA THR A 34 -15.23 11.89 -0.36
C THR A 34 -16.08 10.69 -0.76
N ASP A 35 -16.30 10.50 -2.06
CA ASP A 35 -17.09 9.40 -2.58
C ASP A 35 -16.43 8.05 -2.24
N LEU A 36 -15.10 7.97 -2.33
CA LEU A 36 -14.36 6.78 -1.96
C LEU A 36 -14.50 6.43 -0.47
N ILE A 37 -14.47 7.41 0.43
CA ILE A 37 -14.76 7.16 1.87
C ILE A 37 -16.17 6.57 2.03
N GLN A 38 -17.18 7.12 1.36
CA GLN A 38 -18.54 6.59 1.42
C GLN A 38 -18.63 5.15 0.91
N GLN A 39 -17.88 4.79 -0.13
CA GLN A 39 -17.80 3.42 -0.63
C GLN A 39 -17.10 2.49 0.36
N ILE A 40 -16.03 2.95 1.01
CA ILE A 40 -15.31 2.18 2.05
C ILE A 40 -16.22 1.90 3.25
N GLU A 41 -17.00 2.89 3.67
CA GLU A 41 -17.93 2.75 4.81
C GLU A 41 -19.25 2.08 4.45
N SER A 42 -19.48 1.77 3.16
CA SER A 42 -20.72 1.15 2.72
C SER A 42 -20.83 -0.30 3.21
N PRO A 43 -22.05 -0.84 3.42
CA PRO A 43 -22.24 -2.24 3.81
C PRO A 43 -21.63 -3.25 2.84
N GLU A 44 -21.46 -2.88 1.57
CA GLU A 44 -20.86 -3.74 0.53
C GLU A 44 -19.37 -3.99 0.76
N SER A 45 -18.68 -3.11 1.49
CA SER A 45 -17.25 -3.24 1.81
C SER A 45 -16.99 -4.21 2.98
N GLY A 46 -18.06 -4.78 3.55
CA GLY A 46 -18.00 -5.65 4.71
C GLY A 46 -17.79 -4.89 6.01
N GLU A 47 -17.71 -5.61 7.12
CA GLU A 47 -17.46 -5.00 8.42
C GLU A 47 -15.97 -4.67 8.61
N CYS A 48 -15.70 -3.65 9.43
CA CYS A 48 -14.35 -3.39 9.93
C CYS A 48 -13.82 -4.67 10.57
N LEU A 49 -12.75 -5.23 10.02
CA LEU A 49 -12.22 -6.49 10.49
C LEU A 49 -11.70 -6.31 11.92
N ASP A 50 -12.09 -7.21 12.83
CA ASP A 50 -11.49 -7.34 14.17
C ASP A 50 -10.09 -7.95 14.04
N GLN A 51 -9.22 -7.22 13.34
CA GLN A 51 -7.84 -7.60 13.13
C GLN A 51 -7.06 -7.33 14.41
N VAL A 52 -6.00 -8.11 14.63
CA VAL A 52 -5.05 -7.89 15.74
C VAL A 52 -4.47 -6.46 15.72
N LEU A 53 -4.47 -5.81 14.56
CA LEU A 53 -4.03 -4.42 14.36
C LEU A 53 -5.14 -3.38 14.64
N SER A 54 -6.42 -3.75 14.56
CA SER A 54 -7.57 -2.90 14.89
C SER A 54 -7.71 -2.76 16.40
N LYS A 55 -6.88 -1.91 17.02
CA LYS A 55 -6.95 -1.64 18.47
C LYS A 55 -7.48 -0.25 18.76
N GLY A 56 -8.53 -0.17 19.58
CA GLY A 56 -9.09 1.08 20.09
C GLY A 56 -9.62 1.99 18.98
N THR A 57 -8.93 3.10 18.73
CA THR A 57 -9.35 4.13 17.77
C THR A 57 -8.75 3.98 16.37
N LEU A 58 -8.05 2.87 16.10
CA LEU A 58 -7.55 2.52 14.77
C LEU A 58 -8.43 1.42 14.16
N ARG A 59 -9.04 1.71 13.00
CA ARG A 59 -9.92 0.77 12.28
C ARG A 59 -9.34 0.45 10.92
N PHE A 60 -9.32 -0.84 10.57
CA PHE A 60 -8.87 -1.35 9.28
C PHE A 60 -10.02 -2.03 8.52
N TYR A 61 -10.14 -1.69 7.24
CA TYR A 61 -11.06 -2.30 6.30
C TYR A 61 -10.20 -2.92 5.20
N ALA A 62 -10.20 -4.23 5.01
CA ALA A 62 -9.27 -4.87 4.07
C ALA A 62 -9.99 -5.76 3.05
N ASN A 63 -9.32 -6.03 1.93
CA ASN A 63 -9.89 -6.76 0.79
C ASN A 63 -11.18 -6.10 0.27
N LEU A 64 -11.21 -4.77 0.21
CA LEU A 64 -12.37 -4.00 -0.21
C LEU A 64 -12.66 -4.22 -1.70
N PHE A 65 -11.62 -4.29 -2.53
CA PHE A 65 -11.79 -4.62 -3.97
C PHE A 65 -12.45 -5.98 -4.19
N ARG A 66 -12.34 -6.94 -3.25
CA ARG A 66 -12.98 -8.26 -3.40
C ARG A 66 -14.49 -8.18 -3.27
N GLN A 67 -15.00 -7.19 -2.56
CA GLN A 67 -16.41 -7.12 -2.15
C GLN A 67 -17.13 -6.01 -2.94
N ASN A 68 -16.52 -4.84 -3.06
CA ASN A 68 -17.17 -3.64 -3.60
C ASN A 68 -16.73 -3.35 -5.05
N SER A 69 -17.67 -3.21 -5.99
CA SER A 69 -17.39 -2.89 -7.40
C SER A 69 -16.87 -1.48 -7.62
N SER A 70 -17.38 -0.49 -6.89
CA SER A 70 -16.89 0.89 -6.96
C SER A 70 -15.42 0.97 -6.55
N ILE A 71 -15.00 0.16 -5.57
CA ILE A 71 -13.59 0.04 -5.21
C ILE A 71 -12.77 -0.60 -6.33
N ARG A 72 -13.29 -1.65 -7.00
CA ARG A 72 -12.63 -2.24 -8.18
C ARG A 72 -12.46 -1.25 -9.32
N GLU A 73 -13.49 -0.46 -9.60
CA GLU A 73 -13.43 0.62 -10.60
C GLU A 73 -12.38 1.65 -10.21
N PHE A 74 -12.34 2.05 -8.93
CA PHE A 74 -11.36 3.00 -8.43
C PHE A 74 -9.91 2.51 -8.61
N VAL A 75 -9.58 1.29 -8.18
CA VAL A 75 -8.20 0.76 -8.22
C VAL A 75 -7.73 0.35 -9.62
N SER A 76 -8.63 0.36 -10.62
CA SER A 76 -8.35 0.02 -12.02
C SER A 76 -8.50 1.20 -12.99
N GLN A 77 -8.67 2.43 -12.47
CA GLN A 77 -8.80 3.63 -13.29
C GLN A 77 -7.64 3.80 -14.28
N PRO A 78 -7.90 4.21 -15.54
CA PRO A 78 -6.85 4.38 -16.54
C PRO A 78 -5.70 5.30 -16.11
N LYS A 79 -6.01 6.46 -15.50
CA LYS A 79 -4.99 7.39 -14.99
C LYS A 79 -4.07 6.74 -13.97
N LEU A 80 -4.61 5.85 -13.13
CA LEU A 80 -3.83 5.15 -12.11
C LEU A 80 -2.95 4.07 -12.72
N VAL A 81 -3.49 3.33 -13.70
CA VAL A 81 -2.70 2.34 -14.45
C VAL A 81 -1.53 3.00 -15.16
N ASP A 82 -1.75 4.15 -15.80
CA ASP A 82 -0.70 4.90 -16.49
C ASP A 82 0.37 5.41 -15.52
N PHE A 83 -0.01 5.87 -14.33
CA PHE A 83 0.93 6.27 -13.29
C PHE A 83 1.79 5.11 -12.76
N LEU A 84 1.19 3.93 -12.54
CA LEU A 84 1.88 2.78 -11.94
C LEU A 84 2.78 2.03 -12.94
N LYS A 85 2.39 2.00 -14.23
CA LYS A 85 3.04 1.23 -15.29
C LYS A 85 4.55 1.49 -15.44
N PRO A 86 5.06 2.74 -15.41
CA PRO A 86 6.50 3.02 -15.46
C PRO A 86 7.30 2.36 -14.33
N VAL A 87 6.71 2.19 -13.15
CA VAL A 87 7.39 1.64 -11.96
C VAL A 87 7.22 0.13 -11.86
N ILE A 88 6.00 -0.38 -12.02
CA ILE A 88 5.67 -1.80 -11.81
C ILE A 88 5.94 -2.64 -13.06
N GLY A 89 5.76 -2.04 -14.24
CA GLY A 89 5.70 -2.74 -15.52
C GLY A 89 4.30 -2.70 -16.14
N PRO A 90 4.13 -3.22 -17.36
CA PRO A 90 2.89 -3.09 -18.14
C PRO A 90 1.72 -3.90 -17.59
N ASP A 91 1.99 -4.90 -16.75
CA ASP A 91 1.01 -5.91 -16.37
C ASP A 91 1.07 -6.17 -14.87
N PHE A 92 0.00 -5.86 -14.14
CA PHE A 92 -0.04 -6.00 -12.68
C PHE A 92 -1.44 -6.28 -12.14
N TRP A 93 -1.46 -6.77 -10.91
CA TRP A 93 -2.65 -7.19 -10.18
C TRP A 93 -2.66 -6.59 -8.77
N VAL A 94 -3.84 -6.47 -8.17
CA VAL A 94 -4.01 -6.02 -6.78
C VAL A 94 -3.80 -7.23 -5.86
N ARG A 95 -2.71 -7.18 -5.09
CA ARG A 95 -2.34 -8.18 -4.08
C ARG A 95 -3.25 -8.10 -2.87
N TRP A 96 -3.44 -6.89 -2.37
CA TRP A 96 -4.17 -6.57 -1.15
C TRP A 96 -4.60 -5.11 -1.22
N ASP A 97 -5.61 -4.74 -0.45
CA ASP A 97 -5.91 -3.34 -0.18
C ASP A 97 -6.43 -3.20 1.24
N GLN A 98 -6.26 -2.01 1.80
CA GLN A 98 -6.87 -1.65 3.07
C GLN A 98 -7.09 -0.15 3.23
N ALA A 99 -8.25 0.22 3.76
CA ALA A 99 -8.48 1.56 4.28
C ALA A 99 -8.20 1.59 5.78
N VAL A 100 -7.62 2.69 6.25
CA VAL A 100 -7.23 2.90 7.64
C VAL A 100 -7.86 4.18 8.16
N ALA A 101 -8.84 4.02 9.04
CA ALA A 101 -9.43 5.12 9.79
C ALA A 101 -8.67 5.30 11.11
N LYS A 102 -7.87 6.36 11.20
CA LYS A 102 -7.09 6.66 12.40
C LYS A 102 -7.80 7.73 13.22
N GLY A 103 -8.55 7.32 14.23
CA GLY A 103 -9.32 8.20 15.09
C GLY A 103 -8.48 8.93 16.16
N PRO A 104 -9.09 9.88 16.88
CA PRO A 104 -8.45 10.61 17.97
C PRO A 104 -7.81 9.69 19.01
N GLY A 105 -6.59 10.01 19.45
CA GLY A 105 -5.83 9.23 20.43
C GLY A 105 -5.21 7.94 19.89
N ALA A 106 -5.42 7.60 18.61
CA ALA A 106 -4.84 6.42 18.00
C ALA A 106 -3.31 6.48 18.05
N LYS A 107 -2.68 5.36 18.41
CA LYS A 107 -1.23 5.27 18.66
C LYS A 107 -0.43 5.20 17.36
N THR A 108 0.88 5.34 17.49
CA THR A 108 1.86 5.18 16.41
C THR A 108 1.73 3.80 15.77
N PHE A 109 1.74 3.73 14.43
CA PHE A 109 2.11 2.48 13.76
C PHE A 109 3.63 2.52 13.61
N PRO A 110 4.39 1.65 14.29
CA PRO A 110 5.83 1.82 14.49
C PRO A 110 6.62 1.73 13.18
N TRP A 111 7.91 2.08 13.24
CA TRP A 111 8.82 1.92 12.10
C TRP A 111 8.87 0.46 11.64
N HIS A 112 8.54 0.22 10.37
CA HIS A 112 8.51 -1.11 9.80
C HIS A 112 8.69 -1.14 8.28
N GLN A 113 8.95 -2.34 7.75
CA GLN A 113 8.83 -2.71 6.35
C GLN A 113 7.74 -3.79 6.24
N ASP A 114 6.84 -3.72 5.26
CA ASP A 114 5.73 -4.68 5.13
C ASP A 114 6.22 -6.11 4.92
N ASN A 115 7.35 -6.24 4.23
CA ASN A 115 8.06 -7.50 4.03
C ASN A 115 8.43 -8.20 5.35
N ALA A 116 8.61 -7.46 6.45
CA ALA A 116 8.85 -8.03 7.76
C ALA A 116 7.59 -8.68 8.36
N TYR A 117 6.40 -8.18 8.01
CA TYR A 117 5.11 -8.73 8.45
C TYR A 117 4.74 -10.00 7.69
N ASN A 118 4.84 -9.95 6.36
CA ASN A 118 4.36 -11.03 5.50
C ASN A 118 5.43 -12.09 5.18
N GLY A 119 6.69 -11.87 5.56
CA GLY A 119 7.81 -12.77 5.27
C GLY A 119 8.14 -12.90 3.78
N PHE A 120 7.59 -12.01 2.97
CA PHE A 120 7.83 -11.95 1.54
C PHE A 120 9.20 -11.28 1.32
N LYS A 121 10.10 -11.90 0.54
CA LYS A 121 11.44 -11.31 0.29
C LYS A 121 11.47 -10.38 -0.93
N HIS A 122 10.41 -10.37 -1.73
CA HIS A 122 10.33 -9.56 -2.95
C HIS A 122 9.52 -8.29 -2.73
N THR A 123 9.86 -7.25 -3.48
CA THR A 123 9.13 -5.99 -3.45
C THR A 123 7.72 -6.18 -4.00
N HIS A 124 6.75 -5.62 -3.28
CA HIS A 124 5.43 -5.25 -3.80
C HIS A 124 5.29 -3.73 -3.64
N TYR A 125 4.31 -3.15 -4.32
CA TYR A 125 4.20 -1.70 -4.47
C TYR A 125 3.02 -1.20 -3.66
N GLN A 126 3.31 -0.34 -2.69
CA GLN A 126 2.34 0.26 -1.78
C GLN A 126 1.89 1.60 -2.36
N LEU A 127 0.66 1.67 -2.85
CA LEU A 127 0.04 2.92 -3.27
C LEU A 127 -0.82 3.45 -2.13
N TRP A 128 -0.36 4.50 -1.50
CA TRP A 128 -1.08 5.20 -0.46
C TRP A 128 -1.81 6.41 -1.04
N VAL A 129 -3.13 6.39 -0.96
CA VAL A 129 -4.04 7.48 -1.32
C VAL A 129 -4.47 8.26 -0.08
N ALA A 130 -4.25 9.57 -0.09
CA ALA A 130 -4.67 10.46 0.99
C ALA A 130 -6.15 10.81 0.87
N LEU A 131 -7.00 10.16 1.67
CA LEU A 131 -8.45 10.40 1.68
C LEU A 131 -8.83 11.63 2.52
N THR A 132 -7.96 11.98 3.47
CA THR A 132 -7.96 13.26 4.20
C THR A 132 -6.54 13.83 4.17
N GLU A 133 -6.41 15.12 4.47
CA GLU A 133 -5.11 15.76 4.68
C GLU A 133 -4.27 14.98 5.72
N MET A 134 -2.95 14.92 5.51
CA MET A 134 -2.01 14.27 6.40
C MET A 134 -1.05 15.29 6.99
N THR A 135 -1.03 15.33 8.32
CA THR A 135 -0.12 16.17 9.11
C THR A 135 0.64 15.30 10.11
N PRO A 136 1.75 15.80 10.69
CA PRO A 136 2.44 15.08 11.75
C PRO A 136 1.55 14.78 12.97
N GLU A 137 0.56 15.64 13.25
CA GLU A 137 -0.33 15.57 14.41
C GLU A 137 -1.52 14.63 14.22
N ASN A 138 -1.98 14.41 12.99
CA ASN A 138 -3.13 13.56 12.71
C ASN A 138 -2.77 12.11 12.32
N GLY A 139 -1.49 11.76 12.49
CA GLY A 139 -0.99 10.42 12.20
C GLY A 139 -0.65 10.19 10.73
N GLY A 140 -0.03 11.18 10.10
CA GLY A 140 0.50 11.11 8.73
C GLY A 140 1.71 10.20 8.57
N LEU A 141 2.08 9.97 7.31
CA LEU A 141 3.13 9.05 6.87
C LEU A 141 4.53 9.63 7.05
N TRP A 142 5.45 8.79 7.54
CA TRP A 142 6.88 9.05 7.49
C TRP A 142 7.60 7.92 6.77
N LEU A 143 8.55 8.26 5.91
CA LEU A 143 9.39 7.32 5.18
C LEU A 143 10.87 7.55 5.49
N VAL A 144 11.69 6.55 5.23
CA VAL A 144 13.16 6.69 5.16
C VAL A 144 13.60 6.50 3.72
N PRO A 145 13.97 7.57 3.01
CA PRO A 145 14.41 7.48 1.62
C PRO A 145 15.61 6.52 1.47
N GLY A 146 15.58 5.67 0.45
CA GLY A 146 16.64 4.71 0.12
C GLY A 146 16.69 3.45 0.99
N SER A 147 15.87 3.35 2.04
CA SER A 147 15.82 2.17 2.92
C SER A 147 15.30 0.90 2.25
N HIS A 148 14.57 1.04 1.13
CA HIS A 148 14.05 -0.08 0.32
C HIS A 148 15.11 -1.00 -0.26
N LYS A 149 16.36 -0.56 -0.32
CA LYS A 149 17.49 -1.31 -0.88
C LYS A 149 17.83 -2.59 -0.08
N ARG A 150 17.34 -2.73 1.15
CA ARG A 150 17.55 -3.92 1.98
C ARG A 150 16.43 -4.11 2.99
N LEU A 151 16.16 -5.35 3.36
CA LEU A 151 15.35 -5.66 4.54
C LEU A 151 16.20 -5.41 5.80
N LEU A 152 15.68 -4.63 6.73
CA LEU A 152 16.27 -4.29 8.02
C LEU A 152 15.85 -5.32 9.09
N PRO A 153 16.60 -5.48 10.19
CA PRO A 153 16.25 -6.41 11.25
C PRO A 153 15.03 -5.89 12.04
N HIS A 154 13.93 -6.66 12.00
CA HIS A 154 12.71 -6.35 12.73
C HIS A 154 12.53 -7.30 13.90
N GLU A 155 12.01 -6.79 15.01
CA GLU A 155 11.63 -7.55 16.19
C GLU A 155 10.12 -7.52 16.35
N ARG A 156 9.53 -8.62 16.83
CA ARG A 156 8.12 -8.64 17.18
C ARG A 156 7.91 -7.91 18.51
N VAL A 157 7.08 -6.87 18.48
CA VAL A 157 6.62 -6.13 19.67
C VAL A 157 5.10 -6.13 19.63
N ASP A 158 4.47 -6.83 20.57
CA ASP A 158 3.04 -7.10 20.58
C ASP A 158 2.57 -7.75 19.25
N CYS A 159 1.75 -7.03 18.48
CA CYS A 159 1.25 -7.42 17.17
C CYS A 159 1.99 -6.76 15.99
N HIS A 160 3.06 -6.02 16.27
CA HIS A 160 3.83 -5.31 15.26
C HIS A 160 5.20 -5.94 15.03
N MET A 161 5.67 -5.91 13.79
CA MET A 161 7.08 -6.09 13.44
C MET A 161 7.75 -4.71 13.42
N VAL A 162 8.74 -4.51 14.28
CA VAL A 162 9.30 -3.19 14.57
C VAL A 162 10.79 -3.16 14.30
N TYR A 163 11.22 -2.21 13.49
CA TYR A 163 12.63 -1.84 13.41
C TYR A 163 13.01 -0.99 14.63
N LYS A 164 13.91 -1.52 15.48
CA LYS A 164 14.38 -0.86 16.70
C LYS A 164 15.61 0.04 16.50
N GLY A 165 16.24 -0.03 15.33
CA GLY A 165 17.39 0.81 15.01
C GLY A 165 17.00 2.28 14.80
N LYS A 166 18.02 3.14 14.66
CA LYS A 166 17.83 4.56 14.37
C LYS A 166 17.50 4.74 12.87
N PRO A 167 16.34 5.31 12.51
CA PRO A 167 16.05 5.69 11.12
C PRO A 167 17.04 6.77 10.65
N GLU A 168 17.63 6.59 9.48
CA GLU A 168 18.56 7.55 8.89
C GLU A 168 17.77 8.60 8.11
N SER A 169 17.78 9.86 8.55
CA SER A 169 17.10 10.97 7.86
C SER A 169 15.61 10.72 7.52
N PRO A 170 14.77 10.39 8.53
CA PRO A 170 13.34 10.18 8.29
C PRO A 170 12.67 11.44 7.75
N LEU A 171 11.82 11.27 6.74
CA LEU A 171 11.09 12.34 6.08
C LEU A 171 9.59 12.20 6.37
N PHE A 172 8.96 13.29 6.80
CA PHE A 172 7.51 13.39 6.82
C PHE A 172 6.98 13.59 5.40
N ILE A 173 5.97 12.81 5.02
CA ILE A 173 5.32 12.95 3.73
C ILE A 173 4.04 13.78 3.93
N GLU A 174 4.16 15.08 3.70
CA GLU A 174 3.01 15.97 3.57
C GLU A 174 2.15 15.48 2.39
N ALA A 175 0.85 15.35 2.58
CA ALA A 175 -0.10 14.90 1.56
C ALA A 175 -1.47 15.55 1.79
N ASN A 176 -1.96 16.25 0.77
CA ASN A 176 -3.30 16.79 0.76
C ASN A 176 -4.30 15.70 0.35
N LYS A 177 -5.58 15.92 0.64
CA LYS A 177 -6.66 15.05 0.16
C LYS A 177 -6.58 14.93 -1.37
N GLY A 178 -6.47 13.70 -1.87
CA GLY A 178 -6.34 13.38 -3.29
C GLY A 178 -4.91 13.23 -3.80
N ASP A 179 -3.90 13.47 -2.96
CA ASP A 179 -2.51 13.10 -3.26
C ASP A 179 -2.31 11.58 -3.14
N LEU A 180 -1.30 11.08 -3.85
CA LEU A 180 -0.83 9.71 -3.70
C LEU A 180 0.67 9.63 -3.49
N VAL A 181 1.05 8.61 -2.72
CA VAL A 181 2.43 8.25 -2.46
C VAL A 181 2.59 6.79 -2.86
N LEU A 182 3.41 6.54 -3.88
CA LEU A 182 3.80 5.18 -4.25
C LEU A 182 5.14 4.88 -3.60
N PHE A 183 5.22 3.81 -2.80
CA PHE A 183 6.47 3.39 -2.19
C PHE A 183 6.67 1.88 -2.25
N SER A 184 7.92 1.45 -2.17
CA SER A 184 8.27 0.02 -2.08
C SER A 184 7.83 -0.51 -0.73
N SER A 185 7.31 -1.74 -0.68
CA SER A 185 7.04 -2.48 0.56
C SER A 185 8.27 -2.70 1.46
N LEU A 186 9.47 -2.49 0.90
CA LEU A 186 10.74 -2.45 1.64
C LEU A 186 11.10 -1.03 2.12
N THR A 187 10.33 0.00 1.84
CA THR A 187 10.63 1.34 2.38
C THR A 187 10.26 1.34 3.85
N LEU A 188 11.24 1.63 4.71
CA LEU A 188 11.02 1.75 6.14
C LEU A 188 10.09 2.94 6.39
N HIS A 189 8.95 2.68 7.03
CA HIS A 189 7.90 3.67 7.21
C HIS A 189 7.17 3.56 8.54
N ARG A 190 6.48 4.63 8.93
CA ARG A 190 5.65 4.68 10.14
C ARG A 190 4.49 5.65 9.98
N THR A 191 3.55 5.62 10.93
CA THR A 191 2.62 6.73 11.16
C THR A 191 2.70 7.23 12.59
N THR A 192 2.63 8.55 12.78
CA THR A 192 2.58 9.17 14.11
C THR A 192 1.23 8.92 14.79
N PRO A 193 1.09 9.19 16.10
CA PRO A 193 -0.22 9.20 16.75
C PRO A 193 -1.15 10.22 16.10
N ASN A 194 -2.46 10.02 16.25
CA ASN A 194 -3.44 11.07 15.96
C ASN A 194 -3.79 11.78 17.28
N THR A 195 -3.28 13.00 17.45
CA THR A 195 -3.57 13.88 18.60
C THR A 195 -4.66 14.91 18.31
N THR A 196 -5.27 14.86 17.12
CA THR A 196 -6.35 15.76 16.72
C THR A 196 -7.73 15.19 17.07
N ALA A 197 -8.78 15.99 16.88
CA ALA A 197 -10.16 15.58 17.13
C ALA A 197 -10.83 14.87 15.93
N ALA A 198 -10.24 14.91 14.74
CA ALA A 198 -10.79 14.32 13.52
C ALA A 198 -10.23 12.94 13.24
N ILE A 199 -10.97 12.12 12.48
CA ILE A 199 -10.47 10.86 11.94
C ILE A 199 -9.63 11.17 10.69
N ARG A 200 -8.42 10.60 10.62
CA ARG A 200 -7.58 10.65 9.43
C ARG A 200 -7.77 9.38 8.61
N TRP A 201 -8.14 9.50 7.35
CA TRP A 201 -8.33 8.37 6.44
C TRP A 201 -7.18 8.23 5.44
N ALA A 202 -6.82 6.98 5.19
CA ALA A 202 -5.86 6.58 4.18
C ALA A 202 -6.38 5.32 3.49
N TYR A 203 -6.15 5.17 2.20
CA TYR A 203 -6.38 3.92 1.48
C TYR A 203 -5.07 3.44 0.87
N VAL A 204 -4.66 2.22 1.23
CA VAL A 204 -3.40 1.62 0.81
C VAL A 204 -3.72 0.44 -0.08
N ILE A 205 -3.23 0.46 -1.31
CA ILE A 205 -3.43 -0.59 -2.30
C ILE A 205 -2.07 -1.19 -2.62
N GLU A 206 -1.99 -2.51 -2.57
CA GLU A 206 -0.77 -3.25 -2.86
C GLU A 206 -0.84 -3.84 -4.26
N TYR A 207 0.11 -3.48 -5.10
CA TYR A 207 0.22 -4.01 -6.45
C TYR A 207 1.42 -4.93 -6.61
N MET A 208 1.29 -5.90 -7.50
CA MET A 208 2.35 -6.81 -7.92
C MET A 208 2.35 -7.01 -9.42
N SER A 209 3.53 -7.18 -10.02
CA SER A 209 3.63 -7.63 -11.41
C SER A 209 2.95 -8.99 -11.58
N ILE A 210 2.29 -9.24 -12.71
CA ILE A 210 1.77 -10.58 -13.03
C ILE A 210 2.87 -11.60 -13.32
N ASP A 211 4.14 -11.17 -13.39
CA ASP A 211 5.30 -12.06 -13.45
C ASP A 211 5.73 -12.56 -12.08
N ASP A 212 5.27 -11.92 -11.01
CA ASP A 212 5.55 -12.30 -9.63
C ASP A 212 4.31 -12.95 -9.01
N ILE A 213 4.53 -13.73 -7.93
CA ILE A 213 3.45 -14.42 -7.23
C ILE A 213 3.52 -14.16 -5.74
N ASP A 214 2.37 -14.19 -5.07
CA ASP A 214 2.30 -14.39 -3.63
C ASP A 214 1.64 -15.75 -3.34
N PRO A 215 2.40 -16.74 -2.84
CA PRO A 215 1.85 -18.05 -2.47
C PRO A 215 0.79 -18.02 -1.36
N GLY A 216 0.61 -16.90 -0.66
CA GLY A 216 -0.36 -16.72 0.42
C GLY A 216 -1.73 -16.26 -0.06
N ILE A 217 -1.79 -15.67 -1.25
CA ILE A 217 -3.05 -15.18 -1.81
C ILE A 217 -3.64 -16.29 -2.68
N LYS A 218 -4.90 -16.63 -2.41
CA LYS A 218 -5.66 -17.63 -3.16
C LYS A 218 -6.46 -16.96 -4.29
N PRO A 219 -6.77 -17.69 -5.38
CA PRO A 219 -7.67 -17.19 -6.41
C PRO A 219 -9.08 -16.90 -5.86
N PRO A 220 -9.87 -16.05 -6.54
CA PRO A 220 -9.51 -15.36 -7.78
C PRO A 220 -8.57 -14.16 -7.54
N TYR A 221 -7.76 -13.84 -8.55
CA TYR A 221 -6.81 -12.72 -8.57
C TYR A 221 -7.36 -11.58 -9.40
N PHE A 222 -7.29 -10.35 -8.90
CA PHE A 222 -7.80 -9.18 -9.61
C PHE A 222 -6.69 -8.52 -10.42
N ILE A 223 -6.68 -8.80 -11.72
CA ILE A 223 -5.82 -8.11 -12.68
C ILE A 223 -6.39 -6.70 -12.86
N VAL A 224 -5.50 -5.70 -12.92
CA VAL A 224 -5.85 -4.29 -13.18
C VAL A 224 -5.21 -3.74 -14.44
N ALA A 225 -4.10 -4.34 -14.89
CA ALA A 225 -3.42 -3.96 -16.11
C ALA A 225 -2.90 -5.19 -16.87
N LYS A 226 -3.08 -5.20 -18.19
CA LYS A 226 -2.58 -6.25 -19.09
C LYS A 226 -2.27 -5.66 -20.46
N LYS A 227 -1.12 -6.04 -21.01
CA LYS A 227 -0.52 -5.44 -22.22
C LYS A 227 -0.43 -3.92 -22.11
N GLY A 228 -0.16 -3.39 -20.90
CA GLY A 228 -0.06 -1.95 -20.65
C GLY A 228 -1.38 -1.18 -20.72
N GLN A 229 -2.51 -1.88 -20.75
CA GLN A 229 -3.86 -1.31 -20.78
C GLN A 229 -4.63 -1.65 -19.51
N PRO A 230 -5.54 -0.77 -19.04
CA PRO A 230 -6.43 -1.06 -17.94
C PRO A 230 -7.31 -2.27 -18.24
N GLN A 231 -7.37 -3.22 -17.31
CA GLN A 231 -8.20 -4.41 -17.41
C GLN A 231 -8.60 -4.84 -16.01
N ALA A 232 -9.87 -4.62 -15.64
CA ALA A 232 -10.43 -4.99 -14.34
C ALA A 232 -11.07 -6.38 -14.41
N GLU A 233 -10.33 -7.44 -14.08
CA GLU A 233 -10.83 -8.81 -14.21
C GLU A 233 -10.34 -9.73 -13.09
N PHE A 234 -11.25 -10.55 -12.57
CA PHE A 234 -10.92 -11.68 -11.73
C PHE A 234 -10.51 -12.90 -12.55
N VAL A 235 -9.30 -13.40 -12.35
CA VAL A 235 -8.78 -14.61 -13.01
C VAL A 235 -8.45 -15.71 -12.00
N GLN A 236 -8.56 -16.96 -12.41
CA GLN A 236 -8.17 -18.12 -11.58
C GLN A 236 -6.65 -18.39 -11.62
N SER A 237 -5.97 -17.91 -12.66
CA SER A 237 -4.54 -18.15 -12.88
C SER A 237 -3.97 -17.11 -13.85
N TYR A 238 -2.71 -16.73 -13.68
CA TYR A 238 -1.95 -15.82 -14.54
C TYR A 238 -0.53 -16.35 -14.80
N ARG A 239 0.23 -15.71 -15.70
CA ARG A 239 1.51 -16.26 -16.19
C ARG A 239 2.54 -16.51 -15.09
N GLY A 240 2.68 -15.62 -14.12
CA GLY A 240 3.56 -15.79 -12.96
C GLY A 240 3.27 -17.06 -12.17
N LEU A 241 1.99 -17.40 -11.95
CA LEU A 241 1.59 -18.64 -11.27
C LEU A 241 1.87 -19.90 -12.08
N ARG A 242 1.90 -19.82 -13.40
CA ARG A 242 2.18 -20.96 -14.29
C ARG A 242 3.68 -21.19 -14.46
N ASN A 243 4.53 -20.26 -14.00
CA ASN A 243 5.97 -20.36 -14.10
C ASN A 243 6.55 -21.19 -12.93
N PRO A 244 7.10 -22.39 -13.16
CA PRO A 244 7.67 -23.22 -12.09
C PRO A 244 8.86 -22.55 -11.38
N LEU A 245 9.60 -21.66 -12.06
CA LEU A 245 10.71 -20.93 -11.45
C LEU A 245 10.23 -19.97 -10.36
N ASN A 246 9.02 -19.41 -10.50
CA ASN A 246 8.43 -18.58 -9.44
C ASN A 246 8.11 -19.41 -8.21
N HIS A 247 7.55 -20.60 -8.37
CA HIS A 247 7.32 -21.48 -7.22
C HIS A 247 8.61 -21.81 -6.47
N LEU A 248 9.73 -22.01 -7.18
CA LEU A 248 11.04 -22.18 -6.54
C LEU A 248 11.53 -20.89 -5.85
N LYS A 249 11.50 -19.76 -6.58
CA LYS A 249 11.88 -18.41 -6.11
C LYS A 249 11.17 -18.06 -4.80
N TYR A 250 9.86 -18.27 -4.74
CA TYR A 250 9.00 -17.90 -3.60
C TYR A 250 8.85 -19.00 -2.53
N ARG A 251 9.20 -20.26 -2.82
CA ARG A 251 9.28 -21.32 -1.79
C ARG A 251 10.46 -21.10 -0.84
N LEU A 252 11.58 -20.59 -1.37
CA LEU A 252 12.77 -20.30 -0.57
C LEU A 252 12.59 -19.09 0.36
N SER A 253 11.69 -18.16 0.02
CA SER A 253 11.44 -16.97 0.85
C SER A 253 10.62 -17.25 2.12
N ARG A 254 9.75 -18.28 2.12
CA ARG A 254 8.87 -18.60 3.26
C ARG A 254 9.50 -19.39 4.40
N ARG A 255 10.70 -19.95 4.24
CA ARG A 255 11.30 -20.86 5.22
C ARG A 255 11.74 -20.18 6.54
N GLU A 256 11.56 -18.87 6.72
CA GLU A 256 12.13 -18.13 7.86
C GLU A 256 11.19 -17.14 8.56
N VAL A 257 9.90 -17.04 8.20
CA VAL A 257 8.97 -16.15 8.92
C VAL A 257 7.70 -16.91 9.26
N SER A 258 7.43 -17.04 10.56
CA SER A 258 6.27 -17.72 11.12
C SER A 258 4.97 -17.13 10.55
N LYS A 259 4.06 -18.00 10.09
CA LYS A 259 2.63 -17.72 9.97
C LYS A 259 2.16 -17.06 11.28
N LEU A 260 1.57 -15.87 11.24
CA LEU A 260 0.59 -15.35 12.23
C LEU A 260 0.50 -13.83 12.11
N LEU A 261 -0.27 -13.31 11.13
CA LEU A 261 -0.87 -11.98 11.24
C LEU A 261 -2.19 -11.82 10.45
N TRP A 262 -2.59 -12.82 9.65
CA TRP A 262 -3.75 -12.70 8.73
C TRP A 262 -4.59 -14.00 8.63
N GLU A 263 -4.47 -14.89 9.62
CA GLU A 263 -5.50 -15.89 9.97
C GLU A 263 -6.13 -15.44 11.28
#